data_AF-A0A125RCD6-F1
#
_entry.id   AF-A0A125RCD6-F1
#
_cell.length_a   1.000
_cell.length_b   1.000
_cell.length_c   1.000
_cell.angle_alpha   90.00
_cell.angle_beta   90.00
_cell.angle_gamma   90.00
#
_symmetry.space_group_name_H-M   'P 1'
#
loop_
_entity.id
_entity.type
_entity.pdbx_description
1 polymer ?
#
loop_
_entity_poly.entity_id
_entity_poly.type
_entity_poly.pdbx_seq_one_letter_code
_entity_poly.pdbx_strand_id
1 'polypeptide(L)'
;MTNKICNNCGSKVNGSANFCPKCKSTSFRNVYEITKSNNTLVHKIFYDYQDSYYVLSKSKVAAVLVFLLFMTLVFNSPSIIIFAVVIAALVYVIGTSAGKLLESDRLPRAVVENNNYGLLTDLKHLFFYWQDKQTGEYTLSKTKTITVLVFLLFASLGAVFSLPGVFAFALLGLLVATPTFFAGYGIHRLTTAEPVKELIEKTQPAGHKKEVKVEKSESNFHEFDHYRTKLNELKIMYEIKEKNARKLIEKRFTPPQLTYDRFMTSVENSNRMFYQHADAVSNILDLASEDNAKIENEINSRMEILENLVEKMDELVNELVLSLNEDDNKENVSDFLHDFDYVIDSVKDY
;
A
#
# COMPACT_ATOMS: atom_id res chain seq x y z
N MET A 1 24.49 -13.50 -29.48
CA MET A 1 23.97 -14.09 -28.23
C MET A 1 23.27 -12.98 -27.46
N THR A 2 21.98 -13.10 -27.19
CA THR A 2 21.24 -12.09 -26.41
C THR A 2 21.62 -12.25 -24.94
N ASN A 3 21.92 -11.16 -24.25
CA ASN A 3 22.15 -11.19 -22.80
C ASN A 3 20.85 -10.75 -22.10
N LYS A 4 20.58 -11.34 -20.93
CA LYS A 4 19.48 -10.96 -20.03
C LYS A 4 20.06 -10.46 -18.71
N ILE A 5 19.30 -9.67 -17.95
CA ILE A 5 19.66 -9.25 -16.59
C ILE A 5 18.69 -9.92 -15.62
N CYS A 6 19.21 -10.49 -14.54
CA CYS A 6 18.36 -11.02 -13.47
C CYS A 6 17.67 -9.88 -12.72
N ASN A 7 16.35 -9.94 -12.59
CA ASN A 7 15.57 -8.90 -11.92
C ASN A 7 15.83 -8.85 -10.41
N ASN A 8 16.23 -9.97 -9.80
CA ASN A 8 16.45 -10.05 -8.35
C ASN A 8 17.82 -9.51 -7.92
N CYS A 9 18.89 -9.74 -8.71
CA CYS A 9 20.26 -9.40 -8.29
C CYS A 9 21.07 -8.57 -9.30
N GLY A 10 20.46 -8.18 -10.43
CA GLY A 10 21.10 -7.32 -11.42
C GLY A 10 22.24 -7.96 -12.23
N SER A 11 22.57 -9.24 -12.02
CA SER A 11 23.66 -9.88 -12.76
C SER A 11 23.27 -10.15 -14.21
N LYS A 12 24.21 -9.94 -15.14
CA LYS A 12 24.06 -10.34 -16.55
C LYS A 12 24.16 -11.86 -16.68
N VAL A 13 23.22 -12.45 -17.40
CA VAL A 13 23.10 -13.89 -17.62
C VAL A 13 22.93 -14.14 -19.12
N ASN A 14 23.42 -15.28 -19.61
CA ASN A 14 23.24 -15.69 -21.00
C ASN A 14 21.74 -15.78 -21.33
N GLY A 15 21.33 -15.37 -22.53
CA GLY A 15 19.91 -15.31 -22.92
C GLY A 15 19.20 -16.67 -22.94
N SER A 16 19.96 -17.77 -23.03
CA SER A 16 19.46 -19.14 -22.92
C SER A 16 19.31 -19.66 -21.48
N ALA A 17 19.75 -18.89 -20.47
CA ALA A 17 19.65 -19.33 -19.09
C ALA A 17 18.22 -19.22 -18.57
N ASN A 18 17.73 -20.31 -17.94
CA ASN A 18 16.40 -20.39 -17.33
C ASN A 18 16.38 -19.93 -15.87
N PHE A 19 17.54 -19.78 -15.22
CA PHE A 19 17.68 -19.28 -13.85
C PHE A 19 18.99 -18.51 -13.67
N CYS A 20 19.00 -17.57 -12.74
CA CYS A 20 20.16 -16.76 -12.45
C CYS A 20 21.19 -17.58 -11.66
N PRO A 21 22.45 -17.71 -12.12
CA PRO A 21 23.45 -18.51 -11.41
C PRO A 21 23.80 -17.94 -10.02
N LYS A 22 23.63 -16.62 -9.82
CA LYS A 22 23.95 -15.94 -8.57
C LYS A 22 22.88 -16.07 -7.47
N CYS A 23 21.60 -15.98 -7.83
CA CYS A 23 20.49 -15.92 -6.86
C CYS A 23 19.36 -16.92 -7.13
N LYS A 24 19.52 -17.82 -8.11
CA LYS A 24 18.54 -18.83 -8.54
C LYS A 24 17.19 -18.30 -9.02
N SER A 25 16.99 -16.99 -9.13
CA SER A 25 15.76 -16.38 -9.65
C SER A 25 15.52 -16.74 -11.13
N THR A 26 14.28 -17.04 -11.48
CA THR A 26 13.81 -17.26 -12.86
C THR A 26 13.33 -15.96 -13.53
N SER A 27 13.39 -14.83 -12.82
CA SER A 27 12.92 -13.54 -13.29
C SER A 27 14.05 -12.79 -14.01
N PHE A 28 13.83 -12.52 -15.29
CA PHE A 28 14.80 -11.84 -16.15
C PHE A 28 14.15 -10.73 -16.96
N ARG A 29 14.99 -9.80 -17.41
CA ARG A 29 14.66 -8.79 -18.40
C ARG A 29 15.72 -8.72 -19.49
N ASN A 30 15.35 -8.21 -20.66
CA ASN A 30 16.25 -8.12 -21.80
C ASN A 30 17.21 -6.93 -21.66
N VAL A 31 18.50 -7.15 -21.99
CA VAL A 31 19.53 -6.09 -21.95
C VAL A 31 19.23 -4.95 -22.93
N TYR A 32 18.48 -5.20 -24.00
CA TYR A 32 18.13 -4.18 -25.00
C TYR A 32 17.20 -3.07 -24.47
N GLU A 33 16.58 -3.24 -23.29
CA GLU A 33 15.79 -2.19 -22.65
C GLU A 33 16.63 -1.24 -21.80
N ILE A 34 17.94 -1.50 -21.65
CA ILE A 34 18.80 -0.83 -20.69
C ILE A 34 19.92 -0.08 -21.42
N THR A 35 19.78 1.23 -21.49
CA THR A 35 20.81 2.14 -22.04
C THR A 35 21.70 2.68 -20.93
N LYS A 36 23.00 2.85 -21.22
CA LYS A 36 23.92 3.59 -20.33
C LYS A 36 23.43 5.04 -20.21
N SER A 37 23.44 5.55 -18.98
CA SER A 37 23.17 6.96 -18.67
C SER A 37 24.05 7.84 -19.55
N ASN A 38 23.43 8.52 -20.50
CA ASN A 38 24.04 9.66 -21.16
C ASN A 38 23.22 10.87 -20.74
N ASN A 39 23.85 11.92 -20.20
CA ASN A 39 23.14 13.01 -19.50
C ASN A 39 22.41 13.98 -20.47
N THR A 40 21.97 13.47 -21.61
CA THR A 40 21.34 14.24 -22.68
C THR A 40 19.85 14.43 -22.38
N LEU A 41 19.30 15.55 -22.84
CA LEU A 41 17.90 15.92 -22.64
C LEU A 41 16.94 14.89 -23.27
N VAL A 42 17.34 14.32 -24.42
CA VAL A 42 16.65 13.20 -25.08
C VAL A 42 16.51 12.00 -24.15
N HIS A 43 17.53 11.71 -23.33
CA HIS A 43 17.48 10.57 -22.43
C HIS A 43 16.42 10.75 -21.32
N LYS A 44 16.28 11.97 -20.77
CA LYS A 44 15.24 12.28 -19.78
C LYS A 44 13.82 12.24 -20.36
N ILE A 45 13.68 12.60 -21.63
CA ILE A 45 12.38 12.60 -22.32
C ILE A 45 11.87 11.18 -22.55
N PHE A 46 12.71 10.21 -22.90
CA PHE A 46 12.23 8.88 -23.30
C PHE A 46 12.41 7.79 -22.25
N TYR A 47 13.26 8.00 -21.25
CA TYR A 47 13.65 6.94 -20.31
C TYR A 47 13.27 7.29 -18.87
N ASP A 48 12.98 6.26 -18.07
CA ASP A 48 12.83 6.34 -16.62
C ASP A 48 14.03 5.69 -15.93
N TYR A 49 14.43 6.25 -14.80
CA TYR A 49 15.52 5.73 -13.99
C TYR A 49 14.96 4.79 -12.91
N GLN A 50 15.32 3.51 -12.98
CA GLN A 50 14.94 2.47 -12.01
C GLN A 50 16.19 1.68 -11.61
N ASP A 51 16.38 1.42 -10.31
CA ASP A 51 17.47 0.64 -9.70
C ASP A 51 18.86 0.74 -10.36
N SER A 52 19.33 1.96 -10.62
CA SER A 52 20.64 2.25 -11.22
C SER A 52 20.77 2.09 -12.74
N TYR A 53 19.66 1.99 -13.47
CA TYR A 53 19.65 1.90 -14.92
C TYR A 53 18.48 2.69 -15.53
N TYR A 54 18.62 3.04 -16.81
CA TYR A 54 17.57 3.73 -17.57
C TYR A 54 16.80 2.75 -18.42
N VAL A 55 15.48 2.70 -18.23
CA VAL A 55 14.54 1.87 -19.00
C VAL A 55 13.72 2.76 -19.91
N LEU A 56 13.48 2.33 -21.16
CA LEU A 56 12.63 3.07 -22.09
C LEU A 56 11.19 3.12 -21.55
N SER A 57 10.69 4.31 -21.28
CA SER A 57 9.36 4.53 -20.73
C SER A 57 8.32 4.52 -21.84
N LYS A 58 7.55 3.42 -21.94
CA LYS A 58 6.53 3.24 -22.99
C LYS A 58 5.50 4.38 -23.00
N SER A 59 5.15 4.92 -21.82
CA SER A 59 4.24 6.05 -21.68
C SER A 59 4.83 7.35 -22.19
N LYS A 60 6.11 7.63 -21.93
CA LYS A 60 6.79 8.81 -22.50
C LYS A 60 6.91 8.74 -24.01
N VAL A 61 7.28 7.56 -24.54
CA VAL A 61 7.36 7.33 -25.99
C VAL A 61 5.99 7.56 -26.65
N ALA A 62 4.92 7.01 -26.08
CA ALA A 62 3.56 7.22 -26.58
C ALA A 62 3.16 8.69 -26.54
N ALA A 63 3.47 9.41 -25.46
CA ALA A 63 3.17 10.84 -25.34
C ALA A 63 3.89 11.68 -26.40
N VAL A 64 5.17 11.40 -26.66
CA VAL A 64 5.94 12.10 -27.70
C VAL A 64 5.41 11.77 -29.10
N LEU A 65 5.06 10.50 -29.37
CA LEU A 65 4.49 10.11 -30.66
C LEU A 65 3.13 10.77 -30.91
N VAL A 66 2.26 10.82 -29.90
CA VAL A 66 0.97 11.53 -29.97
C VAL A 66 1.20 13.02 -30.21
N PHE A 67 2.14 13.64 -29.49
CA PHE A 67 2.50 15.04 -29.71
C PHE A 67 2.95 15.29 -31.16
N LEU A 68 3.87 14.48 -31.67
CA LEU A 68 4.39 14.60 -33.04
C LEU A 68 3.29 14.38 -34.08
N LEU A 69 2.42 13.38 -33.89
CA LEU A 69 1.31 13.10 -34.78
C LEU A 69 0.33 14.29 -34.84
N PHE A 70 0.02 14.90 -33.69
CA PHE A 70 -0.81 16.12 -33.63
C PHE A 70 -0.14 17.31 -34.30
N MET A 71 1.17 17.50 -34.09
CA MET A 71 1.93 18.57 -34.75
C MET A 71 1.90 18.40 -36.28
N THR A 72 1.98 17.16 -36.80
CA THR A 72 1.93 16.91 -38.25
C THR A 72 0.56 17.13 -38.89
N LEU A 73 -0.52 16.97 -38.12
CA LEU A 73 -1.88 17.09 -38.65
C LEU A 73 -2.36 18.54 -38.72
N VAL A 74 -1.78 19.48 -37.94
CA VAL A 74 -2.38 20.80 -37.79
C VAL A 74 -1.37 21.92 -37.51
N PHE A 75 -0.93 22.61 -38.57
CA PHE A 75 0.14 23.62 -38.49
C PHE A 75 -0.30 25.09 -38.41
N ASN A 76 -1.60 25.41 -38.39
CA ASN A 76 -2.03 26.79 -38.66
C ASN A 76 -2.56 27.59 -37.44
N SER A 77 -2.54 27.03 -36.23
CA SER A 77 -3.03 27.77 -35.05
C SER A 77 -2.23 27.50 -33.77
N PRO A 78 -1.77 28.55 -33.05
CA PRO A 78 -1.11 28.44 -31.74
C PRO A 78 -1.95 27.67 -30.71
N SER A 79 -3.29 27.79 -30.77
CA SER A 79 -4.22 27.09 -29.87
C SER A 79 -4.10 25.57 -29.98
N ILE A 80 -3.72 25.08 -31.16
CA ILE A 80 -3.65 23.65 -31.45
C ILE A 80 -2.34 23.04 -30.98
N ILE A 81 -1.25 23.82 -30.96
CA ILE A 81 0.00 23.43 -30.30
C ILE A 81 -0.24 23.25 -28.80
N ILE A 82 -0.93 24.20 -28.16
CA ILE A 82 -1.30 24.10 -26.74
C ILE A 82 -2.15 22.84 -26.49
N PHE A 83 -3.15 22.60 -27.34
CA PHE A 83 -3.99 21.40 -27.26
C PHE A 83 -3.18 20.10 -27.41
N ALA A 84 -2.24 20.03 -28.36
CA ALA A 84 -1.36 18.89 -28.56
C ALA A 84 -0.46 18.62 -27.33
N VAL A 85 0.08 19.67 -26.69
CA VAL A 85 0.85 19.54 -25.44
C VAL A 85 -0.04 18.99 -24.32
N VAL A 86 -1.28 19.49 -24.18
CA VAL A 86 -2.22 19.02 -23.16
C VAL A 86 -2.60 17.55 -23.37
N ILE A 87 -2.88 17.14 -24.61
CA ILE A 87 -3.17 15.73 -24.94
C ILE A 87 -1.95 14.85 -24.66
N ALA A 88 -0.76 15.27 -25.05
CA ALA A 88 0.47 14.51 -24.78
C ALA A 88 0.71 14.34 -23.28
N ALA A 89 0.49 15.40 -22.49
CA ALA A 89 0.55 15.34 -21.03
C ALA A 89 -0.51 14.39 -20.45
N LEU A 90 -1.74 14.43 -20.97
CA LEU A 90 -2.81 13.51 -20.63
C LEU A 90 -2.42 12.05 -20.89
N VAL A 91 -1.96 11.73 -22.10
CA VAL A 91 -1.52 10.38 -22.48
C VAL A 91 -0.38 9.89 -21.59
N TYR A 92 0.57 10.77 -21.25
CA TYR A 92 1.65 10.46 -20.32
C TYR A 92 1.11 10.13 -18.91
N VAL A 93 0.21 10.96 -18.36
CA VAL A 93 -0.39 10.75 -17.04
C VAL A 93 -1.23 9.48 -17.01
N ILE A 94 -2.07 9.24 -18.02
CA ILE A 94 -2.87 8.01 -18.12
C ILE A 94 -1.97 6.79 -18.22
N GLY A 95 -0.97 6.82 -19.11
CA GLY A 95 -0.06 5.69 -19.33
C GLY A 95 0.78 5.35 -18.11
N THR A 96 1.28 6.36 -17.39
CA THR A 96 2.02 6.15 -16.14
C THR A 96 1.13 5.63 -15.01
N SER A 97 -0.08 6.18 -14.85
CA SER A 97 -1.03 5.72 -13.84
C SER A 97 -1.54 4.30 -14.13
N ALA A 98 -1.85 3.98 -15.40
CA ALA A 98 -2.31 2.65 -15.81
C ALA A 98 -1.21 1.59 -15.63
N GLY A 99 0.05 1.92 -15.97
CA GLY A 99 1.20 1.04 -15.73
C GLY A 99 1.37 0.73 -14.24
N LYS A 100 1.30 1.77 -13.39
CA LYS A 100 1.37 1.60 -11.93
C LYS A 100 0.18 0.82 -11.36
N LEU A 101 -1.03 0.99 -11.88
CA LEU A 101 -2.20 0.22 -11.46
C LEU A 101 -2.05 -1.26 -11.83
N LEU A 102 -1.56 -1.57 -13.03
CA LEU A 102 -1.30 -2.94 -13.47
C LEU A 102 -0.14 -3.60 -12.70
N GLU A 103 0.85 -2.82 -12.26
CA GLU A 103 1.94 -3.28 -11.38
C GLU A 103 1.50 -3.41 -9.92
N SER A 104 0.58 -2.57 -9.44
CA SER A 104 0.03 -2.60 -8.08
C SER A 104 -0.72 -3.90 -7.78
N ASP A 105 -1.30 -4.56 -8.78
CA ASP A 105 -1.93 -5.88 -8.60
C ASP A 105 -0.89 -7.01 -8.50
N ARG A 106 0.41 -6.74 -8.74
CA ARG A 106 1.48 -7.74 -8.77
C ARG A 106 2.58 -7.55 -7.72
N LEU A 107 2.63 -6.40 -7.06
CA LEU A 107 3.64 -6.08 -6.04
C LEU A 107 2.95 -5.56 -4.77
N PRO A 108 3.34 -6.05 -3.57
CA PRO A 108 2.87 -5.46 -2.32
C PRO A 108 3.30 -3.98 -2.29
N ARG A 109 2.30 -3.10 -2.08
CA ARG A 109 2.36 -1.63 -1.92
C ARG A 109 3.72 -1.01 -2.24
N ALA A 110 3.83 -0.37 -3.41
CA ALA A 110 5.00 0.42 -3.76
C ALA A 110 5.16 1.59 -2.78
N VAL A 111 6.03 1.42 -1.77
CA VAL A 111 6.40 2.44 -0.81
C VAL A 111 7.18 3.53 -1.56
N VAL A 112 6.56 4.70 -1.73
CA VAL A 112 7.26 5.88 -2.25
C VAL A 112 7.89 6.58 -1.05
N GLU A 113 9.21 6.45 -0.89
CA GLU A 113 9.95 7.16 0.16
C GLU A 113 9.74 8.67 0.05
N ASN A 114 9.38 9.28 1.19
CA ASN A 114 9.08 10.70 1.32
C ASN A 114 10.35 11.54 1.25
N ASN A 115 10.85 11.75 0.03
CA ASN A 115 12.02 12.56 -0.24
C ASN A 115 11.58 13.96 -0.68
N ASN A 116 12.23 15.00 -0.11
CA ASN A 116 12.00 16.44 -0.34
C ASN A 116 12.23 16.86 -1.81
N TYR A 117 11.33 16.49 -2.71
CA TYR A 117 11.47 16.74 -4.15
C TYR A 117 10.61 17.90 -4.67
N GLY A 118 10.53 19.02 -3.96
CA GLY A 118 10.05 20.31 -4.48
C GLY A 118 8.60 20.38 -5.02
N LEU A 119 8.22 21.57 -5.51
CA LEU A 119 6.84 21.95 -5.84
C LEU A 119 6.13 21.01 -6.84
N LEU A 120 6.83 20.47 -7.82
CA LEU A 120 6.23 19.54 -8.79
C LEU A 120 5.84 18.20 -8.14
N THR A 121 6.60 17.74 -7.15
CA THR A 121 6.30 16.51 -6.42
C THR A 121 5.15 16.75 -5.44
N ASP A 122 5.09 17.91 -4.80
CA ASP A 122 3.97 18.29 -3.94
C ASP A 122 2.67 18.40 -4.73
N LEU A 123 2.69 19.02 -5.91
CA LEU A 123 1.54 19.05 -6.81
C LEU A 123 1.14 17.64 -7.26
N LYS A 124 2.12 16.79 -7.58
CA LYS A 124 1.86 15.40 -7.95
C LYS A 124 1.20 14.63 -6.80
N HIS A 125 1.70 14.77 -5.57
CA HIS A 125 1.09 14.14 -4.39
C HIS A 125 -0.32 14.68 -4.14
N LEU A 126 -0.49 16.01 -4.20
CA LEU A 126 -1.78 16.67 -4.02
C LEU A 126 -2.83 16.16 -5.00
N PHE A 127 -2.49 16.05 -6.28
CA PHE A 127 -3.44 15.72 -7.35
C PHE A 127 -3.59 14.23 -7.64
N PHE A 128 -2.65 13.37 -7.25
CA PHE A 128 -2.69 11.96 -7.63
C PHE A 128 -2.61 10.98 -6.47
N TYR A 129 -2.21 11.40 -5.27
CA TYR A 129 -1.96 10.49 -4.16
C TYR A 129 -2.79 10.88 -2.92
N TRP A 130 -3.16 9.88 -2.13
CA TRP A 130 -3.60 10.06 -0.74
C TRP A 130 -2.41 9.75 0.16
N GLN A 131 -2.21 10.57 1.19
CA GLN A 131 -1.26 10.25 2.24
C GLN A 131 -2.00 9.44 3.29
N ASP A 132 -1.52 8.23 3.56
CA ASP A 132 -1.97 7.45 4.71
C ASP A 132 -1.48 8.17 5.98
N LYS A 133 -2.41 8.55 6.86
CA LYS A 133 -2.08 9.28 8.10
C LYS A 133 -1.25 8.42 9.06
N GLN A 134 -1.34 7.09 8.98
CA GLN A 134 -0.71 6.18 9.94
C GLN A 134 0.71 5.82 9.52
N THR A 135 0.89 5.42 8.26
CA THR A 135 2.20 5.02 7.74
C THR A 135 2.99 6.20 7.18
N GLY A 136 2.31 7.32 6.90
CA GLY A 136 2.88 8.45 6.17
C GLY A 136 3.09 8.17 4.67
N GLU A 137 2.72 6.99 4.20
CA GLU A 137 2.95 6.55 2.82
C GLU A 137 1.93 7.15 1.85
N TYR A 138 2.38 7.45 0.62
CA TYR A 138 1.53 7.96 -0.44
C TYR A 138 0.98 6.83 -1.31
N THR A 139 -0.32 6.63 -1.29
CA THR A 139 -1.02 5.66 -2.16
C THR A 139 -1.67 6.37 -3.35
N LEU A 140 -1.62 5.77 -4.54
CA LEU A 140 -2.21 6.36 -5.74
C LEU A 140 -3.74 6.39 -5.60
N SER A 141 -4.31 7.59 -5.70
CA SER A 141 -5.74 7.81 -5.64
C SER A 141 -6.38 7.62 -7.02
N LYS A 142 -7.16 6.54 -7.18
CA LYS A 142 -7.98 6.32 -8.38
C LYS A 142 -8.94 7.49 -8.60
N THR A 143 -9.56 8.00 -7.54
CA THR A 143 -10.56 9.07 -7.61
C THR A 143 -9.93 10.41 -8.02
N LYS A 144 -8.83 10.83 -7.39
CA LYS A 144 -8.16 12.08 -7.80
C LYS A 144 -7.62 12.00 -9.22
N THR A 145 -7.09 10.85 -9.62
CA THR A 145 -6.62 10.63 -11.00
C THR A 145 -7.76 10.81 -12.00
N ILE A 146 -8.92 10.19 -11.76
CA ILE A 146 -10.11 10.35 -12.63
C ILE A 146 -10.55 11.81 -12.67
N THR A 147 -10.60 12.50 -11.54
CA THR A 147 -10.94 13.94 -11.47
C THR A 147 -10.03 14.80 -12.35
N VAL A 148 -8.71 14.58 -12.27
CA VAL A 148 -7.74 15.31 -13.08
C VAL A 148 -7.94 15.01 -14.57
N LEU A 149 -8.21 13.76 -14.94
CA LEU A 149 -8.48 13.37 -16.32
C LEU A 149 -9.75 14.01 -16.88
N VAL A 150 -10.83 14.03 -16.11
CA VAL A 150 -12.09 14.70 -16.48
C VAL A 150 -11.83 16.19 -16.70
N PHE A 151 -11.15 16.84 -15.75
CA PHE A 151 -10.82 18.26 -15.87
C PHE A 151 -10.02 18.56 -17.14
N LEU A 152 -8.96 17.78 -17.40
CA LEU A 152 -8.11 17.95 -18.57
C LEU A 152 -8.87 17.67 -19.88
N LEU A 153 -9.79 16.71 -19.90
CA LEU A 153 -10.66 16.45 -21.04
C LEU A 153 -11.54 17.67 -21.36
N PHE A 154 -12.19 18.26 -20.37
CA PHE A 154 -12.99 19.49 -20.56
C PHE A 154 -12.14 20.69 -20.97
N ALA A 155 -10.98 20.89 -20.33
CA ALA A 155 -10.04 21.95 -20.71
C ALA A 155 -9.56 21.79 -22.17
N SER A 156 -9.32 20.56 -22.59
CA SER A 156 -8.94 20.25 -23.98
C SER A 156 -10.08 20.57 -24.95
N LEU A 157 -11.32 20.18 -24.64
CA LEU A 157 -12.49 20.51 -25.48
C LEU A 157 -12.66 22.02 -25.65
N GLY A 158 -12.44 22.80 -24.59
CA GLY A 158 -12.49 24.27 -24.64
C GLY A 158 -11.49 24.89 -25.62
N ALA A 159 -10.29 24.31 -25.74
CA ALA A 159 -9.25 24.78 -26.64
C ALA A 159 -9.60 24.63 -28.13
N VAL A 160 -10.55 23.76 -28.46
CA VAL A 160 -11.02 23.56 -29.84
C VAL A 160 -11.96 24.69 -30.31
N PHE A 161 -12.74 25.28 -29.40
CA PHE A 161 -13.81 26.20 -29.79
C PHE A 161 -13.40 27.69 -29.84
N SER A 162 -12.56 28.18 -28.93
CA SER A 162 -11.92 29.52 -28.95
C SER A 162 -11.26 29.83 -27.59
N LEU A 163 -10.40 30.87 -27.52
CA LEU A 163 -9.76 31.32 -26.26
C LEU A 163 -10.77 31.66 -25.13
N PRO A 164 -11.88 32.37 -25.40
CA PRO A 164 -12.95 32.56 -24.40
C PRO A 164 -13.65 31.23 -24.04
N GLY A 165 -13.77 30.32 -25.01
CA GLY A 165 -14.28 28.97 -24.82
C GLY A 165 -13.45 28.16 -23.82
N VAL A 166 -12.12 28.29 -23.83
CA VAL A 166 -11.24 27.60 -22.86
C VAL A 166 -11.65 27.90 -21.42
N PHE A 167 -11.91 29.17 -21.09
CA PHE A 167 -12.32 29.56 -19.74
C PHE A 167 -13.70 29.00 -19.38
N ALA A 168 -14.67 29.07 -20.29
CA ALA A 168 -16.01 28.54 -20.06
C ALA A 168 -16.01 27.01 -19.86
N PHE A 169 -15.25 26.29 -20.67
CA PHE A 169 -15.12 24.83 -20.58
C PHE A 169 -14.25 24.39 -19.39
N ALA A 170 -13.24 25.17 -19.00
CA ALA A 170 -12.48 24.91 -17.77
C ALA A 170 -13.37 25.10 -16.52
N LEU A 171 -14.22 26.13 -16.50
CA LEU A 171 -15.23 26.35 -15.45
C LEU A 171 -16.23 25.19 -15.39
N LEU A 172 -16.74 24.73 -16.54
CA LEU A 172 -17.59 23.53 -16.63
C LEU A 172 -16.87 22.28 -16.13
N GLY A 173 -15.62 22.09 -16.55
CA GLY A 173 -14.77 21.00 -16.08
C GLY A 173 -14.59 21.02 -14.57
N LEU A 174 -14.39 22.19 -13.97
CA LEU A 174 -14.26 22.37 -12.53
C LEU A 174 -15.60 22.10 -11.80
N LEU A 175 -16.72 22.54 -12.38
CA LEU A 175 -18.07 22.26 -11.90
C LEU A 175 -18.39 20.75 -11.89
N VAL A 176 -17.89 19.99 -12.85
CA VAL A 176 -18.08 18.53 -12.92
C VAL A 176 -17.08 17.80 -12.02
N ALA A 177 -15.80 18.21 -12.05
CA ALA A 177 -14.71 17.59 -11.30
C ALA A 177 -14.87 17.72 -9.79
N THR A 178 -15.41 18.85 -9.31
CA THR A 178 -15.55 19.15 -7.89
C THR A 178 -16.49 18.15 -7.18
N PRO A 179 -17.73 17.90 -7.66
CA PRO A 179 -18.59 16.84 -7.13
C PRO A 179 -17.94 15.45 -7.19
N THR A 180 -17.22 15.11 -8.27
CA THR A 180 -16.55 13.80 -8.38
C THR A 180 -15.44 13.64 -7.34
N PHE A 181 -14.69 14.72 -7.08
CA PHE A 181 -13.67 14.75 -6.04
C PHE A 181 -14.28 14.60 -4.65
N PHE A 182 -15.35 15.35 -4.33
CA PHE A 182 -16.03 15.25 -3.04
C PHE A 182 -16.67 13.88 -2.82
N ALA A 183 -17.33 13.31 -3.85
CA ALA A 183 -17.87 11.96 -3.79
C ALA A 183 -16.76 10.92 -3.58
N GLY A 184 -15.66 11.03 -4.34
CA GLY A 184 -14.50 10.16 -4.19
C GLY A 184 -13.81 10.29 -2.83
N TYR A 185 -13.74 11.51 -2.27
CA TYR A 185 -13.23 11.77 -0.93
C TYR A 185 -14.15 11.21 0.14
N GLY A 186 -15.48 11.34 -0.02
CA GLY A 186 -16.47 10.76 0.87
C GLY A 186 -16.39 9.23 0.90
N ILE A 187 -16.36 8.58 -0.27
CA ILE A 187 -16.15 7.13 -0.38
C ILE A 187 -14.82 6.75 0.26
N HIS A 188 -13.73 7.45 -0.08
CA HIS A 188 -12.43 7.19 0.53
C HIS A 188 -12.53 7.26 2.06
N ARG A 189 -13.01 8.37 2.63
CA ARG A 189 -13.17 8.57 4.08
C ARG A 189 -14.06 7.51 4.75
N LEU A 190 -15.10 7.02 4.07
CA LEU A 190 -15.96 5.95 4.58
C LEU A 190 -15.29 4.57 4.51
N THR A 191 -14.45 4.34 3.50
CA THR A 191 -13.73 3.06 3.30
C THR A 191 -12.41 2.98 4.06
N THR A 192 -11.74 4.11 4.28
CA THR A 192 -10.63 4.27 5.22
C THR A 192 -11.20 4.76 6.53
N ALA A 193 -11.90 3.87 7.26
CA ALA A 193 -12.33 4.15 8.62
C ALA A 193 -11.11 4.65 9.43
N GLU A 194 -11.21 5.86 9.97
CA GLU A 194 -10.24 6.34 10.96
C GLU A 194 -10.26 5.36 12.14
N PRO A 195 -9.12 4.75 12.55
CA PRO A 195 -9.08 4.21 13.90
C PRO A 195 -9.26 5.40 14.84
N VAL A 196 -10.14 5.22 15.82
CA VAL A 196 -10.39 6.16 16.90
C VAL A 196 -9.08 6.38 17.65
N LYS A 197 -8.33 7.43 17.28
CA LYS A 197 -7.23 7.97 18.06
C LYS A 197 -7.49 9.45 18.29
N GLU A 198 -7.24 9.84 19.54
CA GLU A 198 -7.19 11.19 20.12
C GLU A 198 -8.49 11.85 20.59
N LEU A 199 -8.81 11.54 21.84
CA LEU A 199 -9.38 12.47 22.81
C LEU A 199 -8.45 12.57 24.03
N ILE A 200 -7.13 12.70 23.84
CA ILE A 200 -6.16 12.99 24.92
C ILE A 200 -5.13 14.01 24.41
N GLU A 201 -5.59 15.16 23.97
CA GLU A 201 -4.73 16.35 23.86
C GLU A 201 -5.49 17.55 24.45
N LYS A 202 -5.72 17.52 25.78
CA LYS A 202 -6.06 18.72 26.57
C LYS A 202 -5.99 18.49 28.07
N THR A 203 -4.81 18.12 28.57
CA THR A 203 -4.47 18.41 29.98
C THR A 203 -2.98 18.71 30.12
N GLN A 204 -2.54 19.84 29.58
CA GLN A 204 -1.37 20.53 30.13
C GLN A 204 -1.87 21.56 31.15
N PRO A 205 -1.49 21.47 32.42
CA PRO A 205 -1.30 22.63 33.27
C PRO A 205 0.14 23.13 33.14
N ALA A 206 0.26 24.45 33.07
CA ALA A 206 1.51 25.19 33.00
C ALA A 206 2.32 25.13 34.30
N GLY A 207 3.66 25.11 34.14
CA GLY A 207 4.60 25.80 35.03
C GLY A 207 5.16 25.02 36.23
N HIS A 208 6.43 24.60 36.14
CA HIS A 208 7.55 25.26 36.85
C HIS A 208 8.89 24.56 36.59
N LYS A 209 9.88 25.36 36.21
CA LYS A 209 11.32 25.01 36.18
C LYS A 209 11.79 24.56 37.57
N LYS A 210 12.53 23.44 37.62
CA LYS A 210 13.73 23.27 38.45
C LYS A 210 14.67 22.28 37.79
N GLU A 211 15.85 22.77 37.41
CA GLU A 211 17.01 21.95 37.09
C GLU A 211 17.45 21.21 38.36
N VAL A 212 17.58 19.89 38.28
CA VAL A 212 18.34 19.10 39.26
C VAL A 212 19.18 18.08 38.50
N LYS A 213 20.51 18.22 38.64
CA LYS A 213 21.51 17.21 38.29
C LYS A 213 21.33 15.99 39.18
N VAL A 214 21.22 14.80 38.61
CA VAL A 214 21.56 13.49 39.22
C VAL A 214 21.97 12.60 38.05
N GLU A 215 23.27 12.32 37.87
CA GLU A 215 24.01 11.17 38.42
C GLU A 215 23.65 9.83 37.76
N LYS A 216 24.71 9.10 37.40
CA LYS A 216 24.71 7.78 36.78
C LYS A 216 23.68 6.86 37.43
N SER A 217 22.66 6.43 36.68
CA SER A 217 21.87 5.27 37.07
C SER A 217 22.51 4.01 36.51
N GLU A 218 22.78 3.11 37.42
CA GLU A 218 23.06 1.70 37.22
C GLU A 218 22.03 1.06 36.26
N SER A 219 22.44 -0.03 35.61
CA SER A 219 21.59 -0.77 34.68
C SER A 219 20.37 -1.35 35.39
N ASN A 220 19.23 -0.68 35.25
CA ASN A 220 17.93 -1.28 35.51
C ASN A 220 17.70 -2.37 34.47
N PHE A 221 17.67 -3.63 34.90
CA PHE A 221 16.95 -4.67 34.15
C PHE A 221 15.51 -4.19 33.99
N HIS A 222 15.02 -4.05 32.76
CA HIS A 222 13.66 -3.57 32.54
C HIS A 222 12.69 -4.64 33.03
N GLU A 223 11.93 -4.32 34.07
CA GLU A 223 11.00 -5.21 34.78
C GLU A 223 9.95 -5.86 33.83
N PHE A 224 9.72 -5.24 32.67
CA PHE A 224 8.83 -5.69 31.61
C PHE A 224 9.47 -6.59 30.52
N ASP A 225 10.76 -6.95 30.63
CA ASP A 225 11.45 -7.76 29.61
C ASP A 225 10.80 -9.15 29.41
N HIS A 226 10.18 -9.69 30.46
CA HIS A 226 9.47 -10.96 30.38
C HIS A 226 8.22 -10.87 29.47
N TYR A 227 7.46 -9.77 29.54
CA TYR A 227 6.33 -9.52 28.65
C TYR A 227 6.78 -9.28 27.21
N ARG A 228 7.91 -8.60 27.00
CA ARG A 228 8.49 -8.43 25.65
C ARG A 228 8.83 -9.77 25.01
N THR A 229 9.43 -10.66 25.81
CA THR A 229 9.77 -12.02 25.37
C THR A 229 8.51 -12.80 25.01
N LYS A 230 7.52 -12.81 25.91
CA LYS A 230 6.23 -13.49 25.70
C LYS A 230 5.47 -12.96 24.47
N LEU A 231 5.45 -11.63 24.28
CA LEU A 231 4.83 -11.00 23.11
C LEU A 231 5.47 -11.49 21.80
N ASN A 232 6.80 -11.56 21.77
CA ASN A 232 7.54 -12.00 20.60
C ASN A 232 7.31 -13.49 20.31
N GLU A 233 7.24 -14.33 21.35
CA GLU A 233 6.88 -15.75 21.21
C GLU A 233 5.49 -15.92 20.60
N LEU A 234 4.49 -15.18 21.11
CA LEU A 234 3.13 -15.19 20.57
C LEU A 234 3.08 -14.73 19.11
N LYS A 235 3.82 -13.67 18.74
CA LYS A 235 3.93 -13.20 17.35
C LYS A 235 4.44 -14.29 16.41
N ILE A 236 5.52 -14.98 16.80
CA ILE A 236 6.11 -16.07 16.01
C ILE A 236 5.12 -17.24 15.89
N MET A 237 4.50 -17.65 17.00
CA MET A 237 3.52 -18.74 17.00
C MET A 237 2.32 -18.43 16.10
N TYR A 238 1.79 -17.20 16.19
CA TYR A 238 0.67 -16.76 15.38
C TYR A 238 1.02 -16.77 13.88
N GLU A 239 2.15 -16.18 13.49
CA GLU A 239 2.58 -16.12 12.08
C GLU A 239 2.74 -17.51 11.46
N ILE A 240 3.33 -18.46 12.21
CA ILE A 240 3.47 -19.86 11.75
C ILE A 240 2.09 -20.50 11.53
N LYS A 241 1.16 -20.33 12.49
CA LYS A 241 -0.18 -20.93 12.42
C LYS A 241 -1.04 -20.29 11.33
N GLU A 242 -1.03 -18.96 11.21
CA GLU A 242 -1.74 -18.23 10.15
C GLU A 242 -1.27 -18.68 8.76
N LYS A 243 0.04 -18.77 8.55
CA LYS A 243 0.63 -19.23 7.29
C LYS A 243 0.23 -20.67 6.96
N ASN A 244 0.14 -21.53 7.97
CA ASN A 244 -0.32 -22.91 7.79
C ASN A 244 -1.81 -22.95 7.44
N ALA A 245 -2.64 -22.18 8.14
CA ALA A 245 -4.08 -22.06 7.86
C ALA A 245 -4.32 -21.60 6.41
N ARG A 246 -3.67 -20.51 5.97
CA ARG A 246 -3.78 -20.00 4.58
C ARG A 246 -3.42 -21.07 3.55
N LYS A 247 -2.30 -21.77 3.74
CA LYS A 247 -1.88 -22.86 2.83
C LYS A 247 -2.89 -24.01 2.77
N LEU A 248 -3.49 -24.38 3.90
CA LEU A 248 -4.50 -25.44 3.96
C LEU A 248 -5.79 -25.01 3.26
N ILE A 249 -6.21 -23.76 3.47
CA ILE A 249 -7.36 -23.15 2.77
C ILE A 249 -7.11 -23.14 1.25
N GLU A 250 -5.96 -22.64 0.80
CA GLU A 250 -5.56 -22.61 -0.62
C GLU A 250 -5.49 -23.99 -1.26
N LYS A 251 -5.05 -25.01 -0.49
CA LYS A 251 -4.99 -26.40 -0.98
C LYS A 251 -6.38 -27.03 -1.10
N ARG A 252 -7.30 -26.69 -0.19
CA ARG A 252 -8.63 -27.31 -0.08
C ARG A 252 -9.67 -26.65 -0.97
N PHE A 253 -9.65 -25.32 -1.06
CA PHE A 253 -10.65 -24.56 -1.77
C PHE A 253 -10.00 -23.82 -2.94
N THR A 254 -10.48 -24.07 -4.15
CA THR A 254 -10.03 -23.33 -5.33
C THR A 254 -10.74 -21.97 -5.36
N PRO A 255 -10.01 -20.85 -5.47
CA PRO A 255 -10.63 -19.56 -5.78
C PRO A 255 -11.40 -19.64 -7.11
N PRO A 256 -12.54 -18.93 -7.28
CA PRO A 256 -13.16 -17.97 -6.36
C PRO A 256 -14.39 -18.57 -5.64
N GLN A 257 -14.23 -19.68 -4.92
CA GLN A 257 -15.35 -20.26 -4.16
C GLN A 257 -15.70 -19.37 -2.96
N LEU A 258 -17.00 -19.16 -2.72
CA LEU A 258 -17.49 -18.38 -1.57
C LEU A 258 -16.89 -18.86 -0.23
N THR A 259 -16.71 -20.18 -0.09
CA THR A 259 -16.09 -20.78 1.10
C THR A 259 -14.63 -20.38 1.25
N TYR A 260 -13.85 -20.34 0.16
CA TYR A 260 -12.47 -19.85 0.17
C TYR A 260 -12.41 -18.40 0.67
N ASP A 261 -13.23 -17.53 0.07
CA ASP A 261 -13.23 -16.10 0.41
C ASP A 261 -13.62 -15.85 1.87
N ARG A 262 -14.59 -16.61 2.40
CA ARG A 262 -14.98 -16.55 3.81
C ARG A 262 -13.86 -16.95 4.75
N PHE A 263 -13.21 -18.08 4.50
CA PHE A 263 -12.07 -18.54 5.31
C PHE A 263 -10.92 -17.54 5.29
N MET A 264 -10.56 -17.04 4.11
CA MET A 264 -9.49 -16.05 3.97
C MET A 264 -9.83 -14.74 4.70
N THR A 265 -11.08 -14.26 4.58
CA THR A 265 -11.54 -13.07 5.30
C THR A 265 -11.47 -13.25 6.82
N SER A 266 -11.85 -14.43 7.32
CA SER A 266 -11.81 -14.72 8.75
C SER A 266 -10.37 -14.77 9.29
N VAL A 267 -9.44 -15.41 8.55
CA VAL A 267 -8.00 -15.38 8.86
C VAL A 267 -7.44 -13.95 8.81
N GLU A 268 -7.83 -13.15 7.82
CA GLU A 268 -7.42 -11.75 7.72
C GLU A 268 -7.93 -10.88 8.86
N ASN A 269 -9.17 -11.10 9.30
CA ASN A 269 -9.76 -10.42 10.45
C ASN A 269 -9.02 -10.78 11.75
N SER A 270 -8.77 -12.06 11.98
CA SER A 270 -7.98 -12.55 13.11
C SER A 270 -6.59 -11.92 13.12
N ASN A 271 -5.93 -11.86 11.95
CA ASN A 271 -4.59 -11.30 11.81
C ASN A 271 -4.55 -9.82 12.20
N ARG A 272 -5.53 -9.05 11.71
CA ARG A 272 -5.67 -7.64 12.06
C ARG A 272 -5.86 -7.45 13.56
N MET A 273 -6.71 -8.24 14.21
CA MET A 273 -6.94 -8.14 15.66
C MET A 273 -5.70 -8.50 16.45
N PHE A 274 -5.03 -9.59 16.10
CA PHE A 274 -3.82 -10.02 16.78
C PHE A 274 -2.77 -8.91 16.79
N TYR A 275 -2.46 -8.32 15.63
CA TYR A 275 -1.48 -7.24 15.56
C TYR A 275 -1.94 -5.94 16.23
N GLN A 276 -3.24 -5.63 16.24
CA GLN A 276 -3.77 -4.49 16.99
C GLN A 276 -3.52 -4.63 18.51
N HIS A 277 -3.81 -5.80 19.09
CA HIS A 277 -3.54 -6.04 20.52
C HIS A 277 -2.03 -6.12 20.78
N ALA A 278 -1.25 -6.73 19.90
CA ALA A 278 0.20 -6.84 20.05
C ALA A 278 0.89 -5.47 20.02
N ASP A 279 0.45 -4.56 19.15
CA ASP A 279 0.96 -3.20 19.08
C ASP A 279 0.54 -2.39 20.32
N ALA A 280 -0.69 -2.58 20.81
CA ALA A 280 -1.12 -1.96 22.06
C ALA A 280 -0.26 -2.39 23.25
N VAL A 281 0.04 -3.69 23.38
CA VAL A 281 0.95 -4.21 24.39
C VAL A 281 2.35 -3.62 24.22
N SER A 282 2.91 -3.61 23.01
CA SER A 282 4.23 -3.01 22.75
C SER A 282 4.28 -1.54 23.18
N ASN A 283 3.26 -0.75 22.82
CA ASN A 283 3.17 0.66 23.18
C ASN A 283 3.11 0.85 24.70
N ILE A 284 2.37 0.00 25.43
CA ILE A 284 2.32 0.05 26.89
C ILE A 284 3.72 -0.26 27.47
N LEU A 285 4.38 -1.32 26.98
CA LEU A 285 5.73 -1.71 27.42
C LEU A 285 6.79 -0.65 27.11
N ASP A 286 6.62 0.13 26.04
CA ASP A 286 7.54 1.19 25.61
C ASP A 286 7.32 2.51 26.38
N LEU A 287 6.10 2.78 26.83
CA LEU A 287 5.72 4.05 27.47
C LEU A 287 5.60 3.95 29.00
N ALA A 288 5.51 2.74 29.57
CA ALA A 288 5.48 2.53 31.01
C ALA A 288 6.82 2.94 31.63
N SER A 289 6.81 4.00 32.42
CA SER A 289 8.00 4.53 33.11
C SER A 289 8.22 3.89 34.48
N GLU A 290 7.14 3.40 35.11
CA GLU A 290 7.16 2.75 36.42
C GLU A 290 6.08 1.66 36.48
N ASP A 291 6.31 0.65 37.32
CA ASP A 291 5.39 -0.45 37.49
C ASP A 291 4.13 0.00 38.25
N ASN A 292 2.98 -0.31 37.67
CA ASN A 292 1.68 0.00 38.25
C ASN A 292 0.76 -1.20 38.00
N ALA A 293 0.11 -1.71 39.05
CA ALA A 293 -0.82 -2.84 38.96
C ALA A 293 -1.88 -2.65 37.86
N LYS A 294 -2.27 -1.40 37.56
CA LYS A 294 -3.19 -1.11 36.45
C LYS A 294 -2.58 -1.40 35.07
N ILE A 295 -1.31 -1.07 34.87
CA ILE A 295 -0.56 -1.33 33.64
C ILE A 295 -0.34 -2.83 33.46
N GLU A 296 0.09 -3.50 34.53
CA GLU A 296 0.28 -4.95 34.52
C GLU A 296 -1.02 -5.71 34.19
N ASN A 297 -2.15 -5.31 34.80
CA ASN A 297 -3.46 -5.90 34.49
C ASN A 297 -3.88 -5.68 33.04
N GLU A 298 -3.64 -4.49 32.48
CA GLU A 298 -3.93 -4.19 31.07
C GLU A 298 -3.05 -5.04 30.13
N ILE A 299 -1.75 -5.17 30.42
CA ILE A 299 -0.85 -6.04 29.66
C ILE A 299 -1.33 -7.48 29.72
N ASN A 300 -1.62 -8.00 30.92
CA ASN A 300 -2.08 -9.37 31.12
C ASN A 300 -3.38 -9.65 30.37
N SER A 301 -4.37 -8.76 30.47
CA SER A 301 -5.64 -8.90 29.75
C SER A 301 -5.45 -8.95 28.24
N ARG A 302 -4.58 -8.09 27.68
CA ARG A 302 -4.27 -8.14 26.24
C ARG A 302 -3.46 -9.36 25.84
N MET A 303 -2.56 -9.84 26.69
CA MET A 303 -1.81 -11.07 26.46
C MET A 303 -2.72 -12.29 26.42
N GLU A 304 -3.73 -12.36 27.29
CA GLU A 304 -4.75 -13.42 27.28
C GLU A 304 -5.54 -13.41 25.97
N ILE A 305 -5.90 -12.24 25.45
CA ILE A 305 -6.54 -12.12 24.12
C ILE A 305 -5.62 -12.66 23.02
N LEU A 306 -4.32 -12.32 23.04
CA LEU A 306 -3.35 -12.80 22.06
C LEU A 306 -3.19 -14.33 22.12
N GLU A 307 -3.14 -14.91 23.32
CA GLU A 307 -3.10 -16.35 23.55
C GLU A 307 -4.34 -17.04 22.98
N ASN A 308 -5.54 -16.51 23.28
CA ASN A 308 -6.80 -17.04 22.76
C ASN A 308 -6.85 -16.99 21.22
N LEU A 309 -6.35 -15.92 20.60
CA LEU A 309 -6.29 -15.83 19.13
C LEU A 309 -5.31 -16.86 18.52
N VAL A 310 -4.18 -17.12 19.18
CA VAL A 310 -3.22 -18.16 18.78
C VAL A 310 -3.83 -19.55 18.90
N GLU A 311 -4.56 -19.83 19.98
CA GLU A 311 -5.27 -21.09 20.19
C GLU A 311 -6.35 -21.30 19.13
N LYS A 312 -7.19 -20.30 18.87
CA LYS A 312 -8.25 -20.39 17.85
C LYS A 312 -7.70 -20.60 16.44
N MET A 313 -6.56 -19.98 16.12
CA MET A 313 -5.89 -20.24 14.85
C MET A 313 -5.35 -21.67 14.76
N ASP A 314 -4.92 -22.26 15.88
CA ASP A 314 -4.52 -23.67 15.94
C ASP A 314 -5.69 -24.62 15.75
N GLU A 315 -6.81 -24.34 16.42
CA GLU A 315 -8.06 -25.09 16.24
C GLU A 315 -8.48 -25.08 14.77
N LEU A 316 -8.44 -23.91 14.11
CA LEU A 316 -8.72 -23.81 12.68
C LEU A 316 -7.77 -24.68 11.84
N VAL A 317 -6.46 -24.67 12.14
CA VAL A 317 -5.49 -25.53 11.46
C VAL A 317 -5.82 -27.00 11.68
N ASN A 318 -6.14 -27.40 12.91
CA ASN A 318 -6.46 -28.78 13.26
C ASN A 318 -7.73 -29.25 12.55
N GLU A 319 -8.79 -28.44 12.54
CA GLU A 319 -10.03 -28.73 11.82
C GLU A 319 -9.81 -28.82 10.30
N LEU A 320 -9.01 -27.92 9.72
CA LEU A 320 -8.66 -27.99 8.31
C LEU A 320 -7.84 -29.25 7.97
N VAL A 321 -7.01 -29.74 8.90
CA VAL A 321 -6.25 -31.00 8.74
C VAL A 321 -7.14 -32.22 8.91
N LEU A 322 -7.99 -32.27 9.92
CA LEU A 322 -8.91 -33.39 10.16
C LEU A 322 -9.88 -33.56 9.00
N SER A 323 -10.45 -32.46 8.54
CA SER A 323 -11.35 -32.46 7.40
C SER A 323 -10.67 -32.84 6.08
N LEU A 324 -9.33 -32.87 5.98
CA LEU A 324 -8.62 -33.37 4.80
C LEU A 324 -8.54 -34.92 4.76
N ASN A 325 -8.80 -35.58 5.89
CA ASN A 325 -8.76 -37.04 6.00
C ASN A 325 -10.16 -37.68 5.90
N GLU A 326 -11.22 -36.89 5.97
CA GLU A 326 -12.62 -37.34 5.86
C GLU A 326 -13.28 -36.70 4.63
N ASP A 327 -13.53 -37.49 3.59
CA ASP A 327 -14.10 -37.01 2.32
C ASP A 327 -15.58 -36.55 2.40
N ASP A 328 -16.27 -36.73 3.54
CA ASP A 328 -17.75 -36.64 3.58
C ASP A 328 -18.39 -35.55 4.49
N ASN A 329 -17.66 -34.79 5.30
CA ASN A 329 -18.30 -33.86 6.27
C ASN A 329 -18.01 -32.37 6.01
N LYS A 330 -18.82 -31.73 5.15
CA LYS A 330 -18.80 -30.27 4.91
C LYS A 330 -19.58 -29.45 5.94
N GLU A 331 -20.51 -30.07 6.69
CA GLU A 331 -21.40 -29.38 7.64
C GLU A 331 -20.68 -28.93 8.92
N ASN A 332 -19.82 -29.76 9.52
CA ASN A 332 -19.10 -29.41 10.77
C ASN A 332 -18.16 -28.21 10.63
N VAL A 333 -17.68 -27.95 9.41
CA VAL A 333 -16.71 -26.88 9.12
C VAL A 333 -17.36 -25.49 9.13
N SER A 334 -18.68 -25.39 8.87
CA SER A 334 -19.37 -24.08 8.92
C SER A 334 -19.71 -23.63 10.33
N ASP A 335 -20.02 -24.56 11.22
CA ASP A 335 -20.35 -24.25 12.62
C ASP A 335 -19.12 -23.73 13.36
N PHE A 336 -17.94 -24.32 13.10
CA PHE A 336 -16.68 -23.81 13.63
C PHE A 336 -16.32 -22.41 13.12
N LEU A 337 -16.57 -22.13 11.83
CA LEU A 337 -16.39 -20.77 11.29
C LEU A 337 -17.24 -19.76 12.05
N HIS A 338 -18.45 -20.14 12.42
CA HIS A 338 -19.34 -19.27 13.18
C HIS A 338 -18.82 -19.02 14.60
N ASP A 339 -18.20 -20.02 15.23
CA ASP A 339 -17.57 -19.90 16.55
C ASP A 339 -16.30 -19.03 16.50
N PHE A 340 -15.50 -19.17 15.45
CA PHE A 340 -14.30 -18.36 15.22
C PHE A 340 -14.66 -16.90 14.94
N ASP A 341 -15.67 -16.66 14.09
CA ASP A 341 -16.20 -15.32 13.83
C ASP A 341 -16.86 -14.71 15.10
N TYR A 342 -17.51 -15.53 15.93
CA TYR A 342 -18.08 -15.08 17.21
C TYR A 342 -16.99 -14.62 18.19
N VAL A 343 -15.86 -15.33 18.29
CA VAL A 343 -14.75 -14.90 19.15
C VAL A 343 -14.13 -13.61 18.63
N ILE A 344 -13.91 -13.51 17.31
CA ILE A 344 -13.49 -12.27 16.65
C ILE A 344 -14.45 -11.13 17.04
N ASP A 345 -15.75 -11.35 16.93
CA ASP A 345 -16.74 -10.31 17.23
C ASP A 345 -16.83 -9.99 18.73
N SER A 346 -16.72 -10.98 19.63
CA SER A 346 -16.74 -10.75 21.08
C SER A 346 -15.55 -9.95 21.59
N VAL A 347 -14.42 -10.01 20.87
CA VAL A 347 -13.21 -9.25 21.20
C VAL A 347 -13.28 -7.81 20.64
N LYS A 348 -14.17 -7.50 19.69
CA LYS A 348 -14.33 -6.12 19.17
C LYS A 348 -14.88 -5.13 20.21
N ASP A 349 -15.60 -5.63 21.21
CA ASP A 349 -16.30 -4.82 22.20
C ASP A 349 -15.41 -4.47 23.42
N TYR A 350 -14.17 -4.96 23.45
CA TYR A 350 -13.15 -4.70 24.48
C TYR A 350 -11.96 -3.93 23.88
#